data_AF-A0AB40BIT3-F1
#
_entry.id   AF-A0AB40BIT3-F1
#
_cell.length_a   1.000
_cell.length_b   1.000
_cell.length_c   1.000
_cell.angle_alpha   90.00
_cell.angle_beta   90.00
_cell.angle_gamma   90.00
#
_symmetry.space_group_name_H-M   'P 1'
#
loop_
_entity.id
_entity.type
_entity.pdbx_description
1 polymer ?
#
loop_
_entity_poly.entity_id
_entity_poly.type
_entity_poly.pdbx_seq_one_letter_code
_entity_poly.pdbx_strand_id
1 'polypeptide(L)'
;MEGESKFCATSLESMVEFNMMSLETRDVHASSTKVNEKNNDAEIKPSYSVSLTGVCVMGGEKLVVCHTQQYPYIVFYCHATRKRKVYTVALEWNDGTKLEVIAVCHLDTSK
;
A
#
# COMPACT_ATOMS: atom_id res chain seq x y z
N MET A 1 -3.58 -17.52 -0.13
CA MET A 1 -3.73 -16.88 1.18
C MET A 1 -5.12 -17.21 1.64
N GLU A 2 -5.23 -18.38 2.23
CA GLU A 2 -6.42 -18.86 2.89
C GLU A 2 -6.77 -17.93 4.07
N GLY A 3 -8.06 -17.71 4.30
CA GLY A 3 -8.54 -16.89 5.43
C GLY A 3 -8.46 -15.37 5.26
N GLU A 4 -8.12 -14.85 4.08
CA GLU A 4 -8.24 -13.42 3.77
C GLU A 4 -9.67 -13.03 3.37
N SER A 5 -10.18 -11.94 3.94
CA SER A 5 -11.38 -11.27 3.41
C SER A 5 -10.99 -10.46 2.18
N LYS A 6 -11.70 -10.65 1.07
CA LYS A 6 -11.43 -10.00 -0.23
C LYS A 6 -12.69 -9.35 -0.77
N PHE A 7 -12.54 -8.20 -1.42
CA PHE A 7 -13.65 -7.46 -2.00
C PHE A 7 -13.20 -6.64 -3.21
N CYS A 8 -13.99 -6.64 -4.28
CA CYS A 8 -13.79 -5.77 -5.43
C CYS A 8 -14.78 -4.61 -5.36
N ALA A 9 -14.32 -3.46 -4.89
CA ALA A 9 -15.12 -2.24 -4.83
C ALA A 9 -15.12 -1.54 -6.19
N THR A 10 -16.30 -1.20 -6.70
CA THR A 10 -16.46 -0.45 -7.97
C THR A 10 -16.69 1.05 -7.74
N SER A 11 -16.65 1.50 -6.47
CA SER A 11 -16.75 2.90 -6.09
C SER A 11 -15.81 3.21 -4.92
N LEU A 12 -15.54 4.50 -4.68
CA LEU A 12 -14.72 4.93 -3.55
C LEU A 12 -15.42 4.65 -2.21
N GLU A 13 -16.73 4.85 -2.16
CA GLU A 13 -17.57 4.67 -0.99
C GLU A 13 -17.57 3.20 -0.55
N SER A 14 -17.81 2.29 -1.49
CA SER A 14 -17.79 0.84 -1.22
C SER A 14 -16.40 0.35 -0.80
N MET A 15 -15.34 0.96 -1.32
CA MET A 15 -13.98 0.71 -0.87
C MET A 15 -13.80 1.14 0.59
N VAL A 16 -14.16 2.38 0.94
CA VAL A 16 -14.03 2.91 2.31
C VAL A 16 -14.87 2.11 3.31
N GLU A 17 -16.10 1.74 2.94
CA GLU A 17 -16.98 0.91 3.77
C GLU A 17 -16.37 -0.48 4.07
N PHE A 18 -15.82 -1.15 3.05
CA PHE A 18 -15.12 -2.42 3.24
C PHE A 18 -13.91 -2.28 4.19
N ASN A 19 -13.14 -1.20 4.07
CA ASN A 19 -12.00 -0.94 4.94
C ASN A 19 -12.43 -0.76 6.40
N MET A 20 -13.44 0.07 6.67
CA MET A 20 -13.96 0.29 8.03
C MET A 20 -14.51 -0.99 8.64
N MET A 21 -15.27 -1.77 7.86
CA MET A 21 -15.82 -3.05 8.30
C MET A 21 -14.70 -4.07 8.62
N SER A 22 -13.70 -4.18 7.75
CA SER A 22 -12.60 -5.15 7.92
C SER A 22 -11.66 -4.80 9.07
N LEU A 23 -11.48 -3.50 9.36
CA LEU A 23 -10.67 -3.00 10.46
C LEU A 23 -11.45 -2.90 11.78
N GLU A 24 -12.78 -3.05 11.72
CA GLU A 24 -13.71 -2.90 12.85
C GLU A 24 -13.59 -1.51 13.52
N THR A 25 -13.33 -0.48 12.72
CA THR A 25 -13.20 0.91 13.18
C THR A 25 -13.66 1.89 12.11
N ARG A 26 -14.11 3.08 12.53
CA ARG A 26 -14.38 4.22 11.64
C ARG A 26 -13.22 5.21 11.57
N ASP A 27 -12.27 5.10 12.49
CA ASP A 27 -11.04 5.89 12.47
C ASP A 27 -9.97 5.12 11.69
N VAL A 28 -9.87 5.42 10.40
CA VAL A 28 -8.98 4.75 9.45
C VAL A 28 -7.92 5.72 8.94
N HIS A 29 -6.66 5.32 9.03
CA HIS A 29 -5.55 6.08 8.44
C HIS A 29 -5.20 5.48 7.08
N ALA A 30 -5.36 6.28 6.02
CA ALA A 30 -4.97 5.88 4.68
C ALA A 30 -3.52 6.32 4.40
N SER A 31 -2.73 5.42 3.83
CA SER A 31 -1.38 5.71 3.40
C SER A 31 -1.11 5.09 2.04
N SER A 32 -0.36 5.79 1.19
CA SER A 32 0.06 5.35 -0.13
C SER A 32 1.50 5.77 -0.36
N THR A 33 2.15 5.20 -1.37
CA THR A 33 3.46 5.66 -1.83
C THR A 33 3.39 7.13 -2.23
N LYS A 34 4.30 7.95 -1.67
CA LYS A 34 4.42 9.37 -1.98
C LYS A 34 5.69 9.63 -2.77
N VAL A 35 5.51 10.19 -3.96
CA VAL A 35 6.61 10.77 -4.74
C VAL A 35 6.74 12.23 -4.35
N ASN A 36 7.88 12.65 -3.80
CA ASN A 36 8.19 14.07 -3.68
C ASN A 36 8.61 14.58 -5.06
N GLU A 37 7.62 14.84 -5.91
CA GLU A 37 7.84 15.41 -7.23
C GLU A 37 8.31 16.85 -7.07
N LYS A 38 9.60 17.08 -7.31
CA LYS A 38 10.05 18.41 -7.76
C LYS A 38 9.77 18.62 -9.25
N ASN A 39 9.40 17.59 -10.01
CA ASN A 39 9.06 17.67 -11.43
C ASN A 39 8.05 16.57 -11.80
N ASN A 40 6.85 16.95 -12.23
CA ASN A 40 5.76 16.06 -12.66
C ASN A 40 6.05 15.30 -13.98
N ASP A 41 7.27 15.39 -14.50
CA ASP A 41 7.73 14.74 -15.75
C ASP A 41 8.87 13.73 -15.51
N ALA A 42 9.11 13.33 -14.26
CA ALA A 42 10.13 12.33 -13.95
C ALA A 42 9.65 10.93 -14.37
N GLU A 43 9.90 10.60 -15.63
CA GLU A 43 9.96 9.24 -16.16
C GLU A 43 10.51 8.29 -15.09
N ILE A 44 9.81 7.20 -14.78
CA ILE A 44 10.23 6.23 -13.75
C ILE A 44 11.61 5.69 -14.14
N LYS A 45 12.67 6.26 -13.58
CA LYS A 45 14.03 5.88 -13.95
C LYS A 45 14.32 4.49 -13.38
N PRO A 46 14.94 3.58 -14.14
CA PRO A 46 15.05 2.17 -13.78
C PRO A 46 16.00 1.87 -12.61
N SER A 47 16.64 2.86 -12.00
CA SER A 47 17.62 2.68 -10.93
C SER A 47 17.33 3.57 -9.72
N TYR A 48 17.12 2.92 -8.58
CA TYR A 48 16.96 3.54 -7.26
C TYR A 48 17.80 2.77 -6.25
N SER A 49 18.16 3.43 -5.17
CA SER A 49 18.81 2.83 -4.00
C SER A 49 17.85 2.83 -2.81
N VAL A 50 17.91 1.79 -2.00
CA VAL A 50 17.16 1.71 -0.74
C VAL A 50 18.02 2.32 0.35
N SER A 51 17.52 3.34 1.05
CA SER A 51 18.20 3.84 2.24
C SER A 51 18.01 2.84 3.38
N LEU A 52 19.07 2.15 3.79
CA LEU A 52 19.02 1.13 4.85
C LEU A 52 18.53 1.69 6.20
N THR A 53 18.71 2.99 6.44
CA THR A 53 18.20 3.71 7.61
C THR A 53 16.75 4.18 7.48
N GLY A 54 16.14 4.01 6.31
CA GLY A 54 14.81 4.52 5.97
C GLY A 54 13.68 3.49 6.08
N VAL A 55 13.93 2.31 6.68
CA VAL A 55 12.92 1.27 6.86
C VAL A 55 12.31 1.38 8.26
N CYS A 56 11.04 1.78 8.33
CA CYS A 56 10.29 1.90 9.58
C CYS A 56 9.09 0.95 9.58
N VAL A 57 8.90 0.19 10.65
CA VAL A 57 7.70 -0.65 10.79
C VAL A 57 6.49 0.25 11.07
N MET A 58 5.52 0.24 10.16
CA MET A 58 4.22 0.85 10.44
C MET A 58 3.44 -0.13 11.33
N GLY A 59 3.24 0.25 12.59
CA GLY A 59 2.48 -0.55 13.55
C GLY A 59 1.06 -0.85 13.07
N GLY A 60 0.42 -1.86 13.66
CA GLY A 60 -0.96 -2.24 13.38
C GLY A 60 -1.11 -3.75 13.16
N GLU A 61 -1.88 -4.41 14.03
CA GLU A 61 -2.21 -5.84 13.88
C GLU A 61 -3.22 -6.07 12.73
N LYS A 62 -4.01 -5.03 12.40
CA LYS A 62 -5.03 -5.00 11.34
C LYS A 62 -4.72 -3.89 10.34
N LEU A 63 -4.77 -4.23 9.06
CA LEU A 63 -4.58 -3.35 7.90
C LEU A 63 -5.50 -3.88 6.77
N VAL A 64 -5.82 -3.04 5.80
CA VAL A 64 -6.42 -3.48 4.54
C VAL A 64 -5.56 -2.91 3.43
N VAL A 65 -5.25 -3.73 2.44
CA VAL A 65 -4.54 -3.26 1.23
C VAL A 65 -5.56 -3.20 0.11
N CYS A 66 -5.57 -2.10 -0.63
CA CYS A 66 -6.41 -1.94 -1.82
C CYS A 66 -5.53 -1.63 -3.02
N HIS A 67 -5.83 -2.28 -4.14
CA HIS A 67 -5.13 -2.15 -5.40
C HIS A 67 -6.09 -1.68 -6.48
N THR A 68 -5.76 -0.58 -7.15
CA THR A 68 -6.44 -0.19 -8.39
C THR A 68 -6.14 -1.26 -9.44
N GLN A 69 -7.19 -1.89 -9.97
CA GLN A 69 -7.06 -2.90 -11.01
C GLN A 69 -6.99 -2.24 -12.38
N GLN A 70 -6.23 -2.86 -13.29
CA GLN A 70 -6.23 -2.48 -14.70
C GLN A 70 -7.51 -3.00 -15.36
N TYR A 71 -8.59 -2.24 -15.21
CA TYR A 71 -9.91 -2.56 -15.75
C TYR A 71 -10.44 -1.37 -16.57
N PRO A 72 -11.39 -1.57 -17.52
CA PRO A 72 -11.96 -0.47 -18.31
C PRO A 72 -12.75 0.57 -17.49
N TYR A 73 -12.99 0.29 -16.22
CA TYR A 73 -13.65 1.15 -15.24
C TYR A 73 -12.96 1.00 -13.88
N ILE A 74 -13.26 1.89 -12.94
CA ILE A 74 -12.63 1.89 -11.62
C ILE A 74 -13.01 0.62 -10.84
N VAL A 75 -11.99 -0.13 -10.44
CA VAL A 75 -12.11 -1.27 -9.53
C VAL A 75 -10.96 -1.22 -8.53
N PHE A 76 -11.30 -1.19 -7.24
CA PHE A 76 -10.37 -1.36 -6.14
C PHE A 76 -10.48 -2.79 -5.62
N TYR A 77 -9.48 -3.62 -5.90
CA TYR A 77 -9.36 -4.93 -5.27
C TYR A 77 -8.76 -4.75 -3.88
N CYS A 78 -9.57 -4.98 -2.84
CA CYS A 78 -9.17 -4.85 -1.45
C CYS A 78 -9.08 -6.22 -0.77
N HIS A 79 -8.11 -6.39 0.12
CA HIS A 79 -7.98 -7.58 0.94
C HIS A 79 -7.39 -7.31 2.33
N ALA A 80 -7.84 -8.13 3.30
CA ALA A 80 -7.41 -8.10 4.68
C ALA A 80 -6.61 -9.37 5.00
N THR A 81 -5.28 -9.24 5.02
CA THR A 81 -4.34 -10.33 5.32
C THR A 81 -4.03 -10.41 6.81
N ARG A 82 -4.06 -11.63 7.36
CA ARG A 82 -3.56 -11.91 8.72
C ARG A 82 -2.05 -12.15 8.66
N LYS A 83 -1.32 -11.83 9.73
CA LYS A 83 0.15 -12.00 9.84
C LYS A 83 0.94 -11.33 8.70
N ARG A 84 1.17 -10.03 8.85
CA ARG A 84 1.99 -9.25 7.91
C ARG A 84 2.84 -8.25 8.66
N LYS A 85 3.82 -7.68 7.96
CA LYS A 85 4.56 -6.50 8.41
C LYS A 85 4.46 -5.43 7.34
N VAL A 86 4.20 -4.22 7.77
CA VAL A 86 4.13 -3.03 6.91
C VAL A 86 5.35 -2.20 7.21
N TYR A 87 6.00 -1.73 6.16
CA TYR A 87 7.18 -0.90 6.26
C TYR A 87 6.98 0.36 5.43
N THR A 88 7.34 1.49 6.02
CA THR A 88 7.72 2.66 5.24
C THR A 88 9.16 2.48 4.83
N VAL A 89 9.47 2.68 3.54
CA VAL A 89 10.82 2.55 3.00
C VAL A 89 11.16 3.83 2.24
N ALA A 90 12.25 4.49 2.65
CA ALA A 90 12.81 5.60 1.90
C ALA A 90 13.67 5.08 0.75
N LEU A 91 13.32 5.45 -0.49
CA LEU A 91 14.13 5.23 -1.69
C LEU A 91 14.75 6.55 -2.14
N GLU A 92 15.92 6.46 -2.77
CA GLU A 92 16.58 7.59 -3.41
C GLU A 92 16.95 7.20 -4.83
N TRP A 93 16.43 7.96 -5.81
CA TRP A 93 16.83 7.86 -7.21
C TRP A 93 18.24 8.41 -7.41
N ASN A 94 18.89 7.99 -8.50
CA ASN A 94 20.23 8.48 -8.85
C ASN A 94 20.32 10.01 -9.04
N ASP A 95 19.20 10.70 -9.26
CA ASP A 95 19.14 12.16 -9.34
C ASP A 95 18.93 12.86 -7.99
N GLY A 96 18.97 12.10 -6.89
CA GLY A 96 18.78 12.59 -5.52
C GLY A 96 17.32 12.78 -5.12
N THR A 97 16.35 12.39 -5.98
CA THR A 97 14.92 12.42 -5.64
C THR A 97 14.63 11.38 -4.57
N LYS A 98 14.04 11.82 -3.46
CA LYS A 98 13.64 10.95 -2.34
C LYS A 98 12.17 10.56 -2.44
N LEU A 99 11.92 9.27 -2.35
CA LEU A 99 10.61 8.65 -2.40
C LEU A 99 10.33 7.97 -1.06
N GLU A 100 9.09 8.06 -0.58
CA GLU A 100 8.64 7.26 0.54
C GLU A 100 7.62 6.23 0.03
N VAL A 101 7.97 4.94 0.11
CA VAL A 101 7.10 3.85 -0.33
C VAL A 101 6.57 3.06 0.85
N ILE A 102 5.41 2.44 0.65
CA ILE A 102 4.86 1.47 1.59
C ILE A 102 5.08 0.07 1.05
N ALA A 103 5.83 -0.74 1.78
CA ALA A 103 6.07 -2.14 1.47
C ALA A 103 5.30 -3.02 2.46
N VAL A 104 4.55 -4.00 1.94
CA VAL A 104 3.82 -4.99 2.76
C VAL A 104 4.45 -6.35 2.56
N CYS A 105 4.93 -6.95 3.64
CA CYS A 105 5.42 -8.33 3.67
C CYS A 105 4.35 -9.23 4.28
N HIS A 106 3.77 -10.11 3.48
CA HIS A 106 2.92 -11.19 3.99
C HIS A 106 3.80 -12.26 4.63
N LEU A 107 3.64 -12.48 5.93
CA LEU A 107 4.44 -13.48 6.66
C LEU A 107 3.87 -14.89 6.48
N ASP A 108 2.59 -14.98 6.15
CA ASP A 108 1.91 -16.23 5.84
C ASP A 108 1.61 -16.26 4.33
N THR A 109 2.43 -17.00 3.59
CA THR A 109 2.28 -17.19 2.14
C THR A 109 1.74 -18.58 1.80
N SER A 110 1.32 -19.34 2.81
CA SER A 110 0.68 -20.63 2.60
C SER A 110 -0.61 -20.46 1.77
N LYS A 111 -0.88 -21.45 0.93
CA LYS A 111 -1.93 -21.36 -0.09
C LYS A 111 -3.30 -21.46 0.54
#